data_AF-A0A971I4D9-F1
#
_entry.id   AF-A0A971I4D9-F1
#
_cell.length_a   1.000
_cell.length_b   1.000
_cell.length_c   1.000
_cell.angle_alpha   90.00
_cell.angle_beta   90.00
_cell.angle_gamma   90.00
#
_symmetry.space_group_name_H-M   'P 1'
#
loop_
_entity.id
_entity.type
_entity.pdbx_description
1 polymer ?
#
loop_
_entity_poly.entity_id
_entity_poly.type
_entity_poly.pdbx_seq_one_letter_code
_entity_poly.pdbx_strand_id
1 'polypeptide(L)' 'MKVAHIKTTIDRHTGEVKQQEIVSYEEVDEDEYYRPLAEIFFERIMKDNDIRRRLEVRAAGCGEM' A
#
# COMPACT_ATOMS: atom_id res chain seq x y z
N MET A 1 -11.16 3.73 -7.17
CA MET A 1 -10.87 2.28 -7.30
C MET A 1 -12.02 1.45 -6.71
N LYS A 2 -12.25 0.22 -7.18
CA LYS A 2 -13.18 -0.74 -6.55
C LYS A 2 -12.42 -1.85 -5.85
N VAL A 3 -12.69 -2.08 -4.57
CA VAL A 3 -12.06 -3.10 -3.73
C VAL A 3 -13.08 -4.16 -3.30
N ALA A 4 -12.59 -5.37 -3.02
CA ALA A 4 -13.40 -6.48 -2.52
C ALA A 4 -13.05 -6.74 -1.05
N HIS A 5 -14.06 -6.83 -0.19
CA HIS A 5 -13.89 -7.28 1.18
C HIS A 5 -13.93 -8.80 1.19
N ILE A 6 -12.81 -9.42 1.55
CA ILE A 6 -12.66 -10.87 1.58
C ILE A 6 -12.73 -11.34 3.02
N LYS A 7 -13.62 -12.30 3.28
CA LYS A 7 -13.68 -13.01 4.55
C LYS A 7 -13.02 -14.38 4.36
N THR A 8 -11.95 -14.61 5.11
CA THR A 8 -11.22 -15.88 5.10
C THR A 8 -11.35 -16.56 6.47
N THR A 9 -11.87 -17.78 6.47
CA THR A 9 -11.94 -18.65 7.65
C THR A 9 -10.72 -19.56 7.67
N ILE A 10 -9.89 -19.43 8.69
CA ILE A 10 -8.64 -20.18 8.85
C ILE A 10 -8.77 -21.09 10.06
N ASP A 11 -8.38 -22.35 9.89
CA ASP A 11 -8.20 -23.27 11.01
C ASP A 11 -7.01 -22.82 11.86
N ARG A 12 -7.28 -22.49 13.13
CA ARG A 12 -6.26 -21.97 14.04
C ARG A 12 -5.14 -22.97 14.34
N HIS A 13 -5.42 -24.27 14.28
CA HIS A 13 -4.49 -25.32 14.69
C HIS A 13 -3.56 -25.74 13.55
N THR A 14 -4.08 -25.78 12.32
CA THR A 14 -3.30 -26.20 11.14
C THR A 14 -2.85 -25.04 10.25
N GLY A 15 -3.48 -23.87 10.39
CA GLY A 15 -3.29 -22.73 9.50
C GLY A 15 -3.96 -22.89 8.14
N GLU A 16 -4.73 -23.96 7.93
CA GLU A 16 -5.41 -24.21 6.65
C GLU A 16 -6.56 -23.23 6.44
N VAL A 17 -6.66 -22.69 5.22
CA VAL A 17 -7.85 -21.94 4.79
C VAL A 17 -8.98 -22.93 4.55
N LYS A 18 -10.03 -22.86 5.37
CA LYS A 18 -11.23 -23.72 5.23
C LYS A 18 -12.25 -23.11 4.28
N GLN A 19 -12.34 -21.79 4.25
CA GLN A 19 -13.31 -21.08 3.43
C GLN A 19 -12.81 -19.67 3.11
N GLN A 20 -13.12 -19.20 1.91
CA GLN A 20 -12.90 -17.81 1.51
C GLN A 20 -14.10 -17.34 0.69
N GLU A 21 -14.66 -16.19 1.04
CA GLU A 21 -15.79 -15.60 0.34
C GLU A 21 -15.63 -14.08 0.21
N ILE A 22 -16.17 -13.52 -0.87
CA ILE A 22 -16.27 -12.06 -1.03
C ILE A 22 -17.58 -11.63 -0.39
N VAL A 23 -17.50 -10.81 0.67
CA VAL A 23 -18.67 -10.36 1.42
C VAL A 23 -19.26 -9.07 0.88
N SER A 24 -18.43 -8.20 0.28
CA SER A 24 -18.90 -6.96 -0.33
C SER A 24 -17.87 -6.38 -1.29
N TYR A 25 -18.31 -5.38 -2.05
CA TYR A 25 -17.45 -4.50 -2.80
C TYR A 25 -17.68 -3.06 -2.35
N GLU A 26 -16.62 -2.27 -2.39
CA GLU A 26 -16.63 -0.86 -2.02
C GLU A 26 -15.88 -0.04 -3.07
N GLU A 27 -16.40 1.15 -3.37
CA GLU A 27 -15.66 2.14 -4.15
C GLU A 27 -14.91 3.07 -3.20
N VAL A 28 -13.60 3.19 -3.41
CA VAL A 28 -12.67 3.96 -2.57
C VAL A 28 -11.85 4.90 -3.43
N ASP A 29 -11.40 6.00 -2.83
CA ASP A 29 -10.34 6.82 -3.41
C ASP A 29 -9.01 6.06 -3.36
N GLU A 30 -8.29 6.04 -4.48
CA GLU A 30 -7.07 5.24 -4.60
C GLU A 30 -5.90 5.83 -3.80
N ASP A 31 -5.77 7.16 -3.81
CA ASP A 31 -4.70 7.84 -3.10
C ASP A 31 -4.87 7.73 -1.59
N GLU A 32 -6.11 7.85 -1.09
CA GLU A 32 -6.40 7.61 0.32
C GLU A 32 -6.18 6.16 0.73
N TYR A 33 -6.58 5.20 -0.11
CA TYR A 33 -6.45 3.77 0.19
C TYR A 33 -4.99 3.33 0.33
N TYR A 34 -4.11 3.82 -0.55
CA TYR A 34 -2.68 3.45 -0.53
C TYR A 34 -1.81 4.34 0.37
N ARG A 35 -2.30 5.49 0.85
CA ARG A 35 -1.53 6.42 1.68
C ARG A 35 -0.85 5.76 2.88
N PRO A 36 -1.51 4.90 3.69
CA PRO A 36 -0.84 4.29 4.85
C PRO A 36 0.35 3.41 4.44
N LEU A 37 0.23 2.68 3.34
CA LEU A 37 1.34 1.86 2.82
C LEU A 37 2.46 2.74 2.29
N ALA A 38 2.12 3.79 1.53
CA ALA A 38 3.09 4.74 1.02
C ALA A 38 3.88 5.38 2.16
N GLU A 39 3.24 5.81 3.25
CA GLU A 39 3.89 6.41 4.42
C GLU A 39 4.86 5.43 5.12
N ILE A 40 4.41 4.21 5.40
CA ILE A 40 5.25 3.16 6.03
C ILE A 40 6.48 2.86 5.17
N PHE A 41 6.29 2.68 3.86
CA PHE A 41 7.39 2.35 2.98
C PHE A 41 8.28 3.57 2.67
N PHE A 42 7.73 4.78 2.65
CA PHE A 42 8.47 6.00 2.41
C PHE A 42 9.57 6.20 3.45
N GLU A 43 9.28 5.99 4.73
CA GLU A 43 10.31 6.06 5.78
C GLU A 43 11.44 5.05 5.55
N ARG A 44 11.10 3.82 5.12
CA ARG A 44 12.09 2.78 4.83
C ARG A 44 12.93 3.12 3.60
N ILE A 45 12.30 3.66 2.56
CA ILE A 45 12.94 4.07 1.31
C ILE A 45 13.87 5.26 1.56
N MET A 46 13.46 6.24 2.37
CA MET A 46 14.26 7.43 2.67
C MET A 46 15.47 7.17 3.58
N LYS A 47 15.54 6.00 4.23
CA LYS A 47 16.76 5.53 4.91
C LYS A 47 17.84 5.06 3.93
N ASP A 48 17.49 4.82 2.67
CA ASP A 48 18.43 4.57 1.59
C ASP A 48 18.90 5.91 1.01
N ASN A 49 20.17 6.25 1.26
CA ASN A 49 20.76 7.53 0.86
C ASN A 49 20.84 7.71 -0.66
N ASP A 50 20.96 6.64 -1.44
CA ASP A 50 21.04 6.71 -2.90
C ASP A 50 19.67 7.02 -3.50
N ILE A 51 18.61 6.43 -2.95
CA ILE A 51 17.24 6.72 -3.38
C ILE A 51 16.84 8.12 -2.97
N ARG A 52 17.13 8.52 -1.72
CA ARG A 52 16.86 9.86 -1.20
C ARG A 52 17.47 10.95 -2.09
N ARG A 53 18.76 10.82 -2.43
CA ARG A 53 19.45 11.80 -3.29
C ARG A 53 18.82 11.90 -4.69
N ARG A 54 18.39 10.77 -5.27
CA ARG A 54 17.73 10.76 -6.59
C ARG A 54 16.36 11.43 -6.57
N LEU A 55 15.60 11.27 -5.48
CA LEU A 55 14.30 11.91 -5.29
C LEU A 55 14.44 13.42 -5.07
N GLU A 56 15.41 13.85 -4.26
CA GLU A 56 15.70 15.26 -4.00
C GLU A 56 16.12 16.02 -5.28
N VAL A 57 16.96 15.40 -6.13
CA VAL A 57 17.35 15.98 -7.43
C VAL A 57 16.15 16.13 -8.38
N ARG A 58 15.22 15.17 -8.38
CA ARG A 58 13.98 15.28 -9.18
C ARG A 58 13.04 16.37 -8.68
N ALA A 59 12.89 16.51 -7.35
CA ALA A 59 12.06 17.55 -6.76
C ALA A 59 12.62 18.96 -7.07
N ALA A 60 13.95 19.12 -7.01
CA ALA A 60 14.61 20.37 -7.37
C ALA A 60 14.45 20.74 -8.86
N GLY A 61 14.38 19.75 -9.76
CA GLY A 61 14.16 19.96 -11.20
C GLY A 61 12.71 20.27 -11.61
N CYS A 62 11.74 20.08 -10.71
CA CYS A 62 10.32 20.40 -10.98
C CYS A 62 9.91 21.81 -10.56
N GLY A 63 10.82 22.61 -9.98
CA GLY A 63 10.56 23.98 -9.52
C GLY A 63 10.80 25.09 -10.56
N GLU A 64 11.19 24.74 -11.79
CA GLU A 64 11.39 25.70 -12.89
C GLU A 64 10.33 25.49 -13.98
N MET A 65 9.07 25.84 -13.69
CA MET A 65 8.06 26.21 -14.69
C MET A 65 7.08 27.23 -14.12
#